data_AF-A0A959LNE8-F1
#
_entry.id   AF-A0A959LNE8-F1
#
_cell.length_a   1.000
_cell.length_b   1.000
_cell.length_c   1.000
_cell.angle_alpha   90.00
_cell.angle_beta   90.00
_cell.angle_gamma   90.00
#
_symmetry.space_group_name_H-M   'P 1'
#
loop_
_entity.id
_entity.type
_entity.pdbx_description
1 polymer ?
#
loop_
_entity_poly.entity_id
_entity_poly.type
_entity_poly.pdbx_seq_one_letter_code
_entity_poly.pdbx_strand_id
1 'polypeptide(L)'
;MRKVVFFSVLIIVLSIVGYVYWYYYNPYSEGYREGVLQKFSRKGNVFKTYEGEMIQRGFGQVAGGNFKAQYFTFSVVDIKVADSLEGCMDKRVKLHYVQYRRSLPWRGDNHANDDMPKGQYVVDGIETVKDLPENEN
;
A
#
# COMPACT_ATOMS: atom_id res chain seq x y z
N MET A 1 -39.88 1.03 -27.70
CA MET A 1 -39.63 0.29 -26.45
C MET A 1 -38.26 -0.39 -26.42
N ARG A 2 -37.91 -1.30 -27.34
CA ARG A 2 -36.58 -1.97 -27.38
C ARG A 2 -35.36 -1.03 -27.31
N LYS A 3 -35.38 0.09 -28.06
CA LYS A 3 -34.30 1.08 -28.05
C LYS A 3 -34.16 1.79 -26.69
N VAL A 4 -35.27 2.10 -26.04
CA VAL A 4 -35.27 2.74 -24.71
C VAL A 4 -34.71 1.79 -23.66
N VAL A 5 -35.15 0.53 -23.65
CA VAL A 5 -34.61 -0.51 -22.75
C VAL A 5 -33.10 -0.68 -22.97
N PHE A 6 -32.64 -0.72 -24.23
CA PHE A 6 -31.23 -0.79 -24.55
C PHE A 6 -30.43 0.41 -24.00
N PHE A 7 -30.89 1.64 -24.22
CA PHE A 7 -30.22 2.83 -23.70
C PHE A 7 -30.25 2.90 -22.18
N SER A 8 -31.34 2.48 -21.52
CA SER A 8 -31.43 2.41 -20.06
C SER A 8 -30.41 1.41 -19.50
N VAL A 9 -30.31 0.21 -20.08
CA VAL A 9 -29.32 -0.79 -19.67
C VAL A 9 -27.90 -0.27 -19.92
N LEU A 10 -27.65 0.37 -21.06
CA LEU A 10 -26.35 0.94 -21.38
C LEU A 10 -25.92 1.99 -20.35
N ILE A 11 -26.81 2.90 -19.95
CA ILE A 11 -26.53 3.94 -18.94
C ILE A 11 -26.21 3.30 -17.58
N ILE A 12 -26.96 2.27 -17.18
CA ILE A 12 -26.69 1.54 -15.93
C ILE A 12 -25.31 0.89 -15.97
N VAL A 13 -24.98 0.19 -17.06
CA VAL A 13 -23.67 -0.46 -17.21
C VAL A 13 -22.54 0.57 -17.16
N LEU A 14 -22.65 1.68 -17.90
CA LEU A 14 -21.65 2.75 -17.88
C LEU A 14 -21.50 3.37 -16.49
N SER A 15 -22.58 3.50 -15.74
CA SER A 15 -22.56 4.05 -14.38
C SER A 15 -21.84 3.11 -13.42
N ILE A 16 -22.08 1.79 -13.54
CA ILE A 16 -21.38 0.76 -12.76
C ILE A 16 -19.89 0.75 -13.10
N VAL A 17 -19.53 0.78 -14.39
CA VAL A 17 -18.13 0.82 -14.85
C VAL A 17 -17.43 2.07 -14.33
N GLY A 18 -18.07 3.24 -14.45
CA GLY A 18 -17.52 4.50 -13.93
C GLY A 18 -17.31 4.45 -12.41
N TYR A 19 -18.28 3.92 -11.67
CA TYR A 19 -18.17 3.73 -10.22
C TYR A 19 -17.01 2.79 -9.85
N VAL A 20 -16.91 1.63 -10.51
CA VAL A 20 -15.84 0.65 -10.26
C VAL A 20 -14.47 1.26 -10.56
N TYR A 21 -14.32 1.93 -11.69
CA TYR A 21 -13.08 2.60 -12.06
C TYR A 21 -12.67 3.64 -11.01
N TRP A 22 -13.59 4.55 -10.65
CA TRP A 22 -13.30 5.67 -9.75
C TRP A 22 -12.86 5.23 -8.34
N TYR A 23 -13.46 4.17 -7.81
CA TYR A 23 -13.18 3.73 -6.43
C TYR A 23 -12.08 2.66 -6.33
N TYR A 24 -11.89 1.81 -7.34
CA TYR A 24 -10.97 0.68 -7.24
C TYR A 24 -9.72 0.85 -8.11
N TYR A 25 -9.81 1.47 -9.29
CA TYR A 25 -8.70 1.55 -10.25
C TYR A 25 -8.06 2.92 -10.36
N ASN A 26 -8.78 4.00 -10.06
CA ASN A 26 -8.24 5.35 -10.02
C ASN A 26 -7.36 5.53 -8.77
N PRO A 27 -6.04 5.75 -8.91
CA PRO A 27 -5.18 6.11 -7.78
C PRO A 27 -5.75 7.31 -7.03
N TYR A 28 -5.71 7.25 -5.70
CA TYR A 28 -6.06 8.37 -4.84
C TYR A 28 -4.85 9.28 -4.63
N SER A 29 -3.70 8.67 -4.35
CA SER A 29 -2.45 9.35 -4.08
C SER A 29 -1.30 8.42 -4.46
N GLU A 30 -0.20 9.00 -4.89
CA GLU A 30 1.08 8.32 -5.06
C GLU A 30 2.17 9.12 -4.34
N GLY A 31 3.26 8.47 -3.96
CA GLY A 31 4.35 9.16 -3.29
C GLY A 31 5.38 8.22 -2.70
N TYR A 32 6.23 8.77 -1.84
CA TYR A 32 7.33 8.04 -1.23
C TYR A 32 7.18 7.96 0.28
N ARG A 33 7.60 6.85 0.86
CA ARG A 33 7.78 6.71 2.31
C ARG A 33 9.09 6.03 2.61
N GLU A 34 9.76 6.54 3.64
CA GLU A 34 11.01 5.98 4.15
C GLU A 34 10.77 5.34 5.51
N GLY A 35 11.40 4.19 5.76
CA GLY A 35 11.31 3.46 7.01
C GLY A 35 12.28 2.29 7.04
N VAL A 36 12.30 1.56 8.16
CA VAL A 36 13.03 0.30 8.31
C VAL A 36 12.07 -0.84 8.04
N LEU A 37 12.40 -1.72 7.10
CA LEU A 37 11.55 -2.88 6.77
C LEU A 37 11.65 -3.91 7.90
N GLN A 38 10.56 -4.12 8.63
CA GLN A 38 10.52 -4.99 9.80
C GLN A 38 9.87 -6.34 9.51
N LYS A 39 8.89 -6.37 8.62
CA LYS A 39 8.17 -7.58 8.27
C LYS A 39 7.93 -7.61 6.77
N PHE A 40 8.10 -8.79 6.18
CA PHE A 40 7.70 -9.07 4.82
C PHE A 40 7.22 -10.52 4.75
N SER A 41 6.02 -10.75 4.26
CA SER A 41 5.44 -12.10 4.21
C SER A 41 4.44 -12.25 3.09
N ARG A 42 4.38 -13.43 2.48
CA ARG A 42 3.37 -13.76 1.49
C ARG A 42 2.15 -14.40 2.16
N LYS A 43 1.01 -13.72 2.17
CA LYS A 43 -0.23 -14.18 2.83
C LYS A 43 -1.45 -14.06 1.93
N GLY A 44 -2.51 -14.80 2.27
CA GLY A 44 -3.79 -14.83 1.54
C GLY A 44 -4.30 -16.25 1.29
N ASN A 45 -5.63 -16.40 1.19
CA ASN A 45 -6.30 -17.70 1.02
C ASN A 45 -6.44 -18.08 -0.46
N VAL A 46 -7.04 -17.18 -1.26
CA VAL A 46 -7.28 -17.38 -2.70
C VAL A 46 -6.27 -16.61 -3.53
N PHE A 47 -6.12 -15.31 -3.24
CA PHE A 47 -5.10 -14.46 -3.83
C PHE A 47 -4.01 -14.23 -2.79
N LYS A 48 -2.81 -14.77 -3.06
CA LYS A 48 -1.65 -14.55 -2.21
C LYS A 48 -0.90 -13.32 -2.68
N THR A 49 -0.69 -12.38 -1.77
CA THR A 49 0.06 -11.15 -1.99
C THR A 49 1.21 -11.05 -1.01
N TYR A 50 2.21 -10.26 -1.39
CA TYR A 50 3.32 -9.95 -0.49
C TYR A 50 2.95 -8.74 0.34
N GLU A 51 3.15 -8.84 1.64
CA GLU A 51 2.63 -7.89 2.61
C GLU A 51 3.79 -7.48 3.52
N GLY A 52 4.11 -6.20 3.44
CA GLY A 52 5.22 -5.57 4.12
C GLY A 52 4.77 -4.64 5.24
N GLU A 53 5.61 -4.51 6.25
CA GLU A 53 5.48 -3.52 7.32
C GLU A 53 6.82 -2.86 7.53
N MET A 54 6.83 -1.53 7.54
CA MET A 54 8.01 -0.75 7.87
C MET A 54 7.74 0.21 9.01
N ILE A 55 8.74 0.37 9.86
CA ILE A 55 8.72 1.36 10.93
C ILE A 55 9.27 2.67 10.40
N GLN A 56 8.44 3.70 10.44
CA GLN A 56 8.84 5.07 10.18
C GLN A 56 9.17 5.76 11.50
N ARG A 57 10.21 6.60 11.51
CA ARG A 57 10.43 7.51 12.63
C ARG A 57 9.27 8.51 12.64
N GLY A 58 8.48 8.50 13.71
CA GLY A 58 7.38 9.46 13.87
C GLY A 58 7.93 10.89 13.92
N PHE A 59 7.26 11.80 13.22
CA PHE A 59 7.48 13.24 13.38
C PHE A 59 6.56 13.74 14.48
N GLY A 60 7.11 13.97 15.66
CA GLY A 60 6.39 14.62 16.75
C GLY A 60 6.93 14.26 18.13
N GLN A 61 7.36 15.28 18.88
CA GLN A 61 7.33 15.20 20.32
C GLN A 61 5.85 15.11 20.72
N VAL A 62 5.41 13.95 21.23
CA VAL A 62 4.21 13.96 22.07
C VAL A 62 4.58 14.82 23.27
N ALA A 63 3.75 15.81 23.61
CA ALA A 63 3.93 16.62 24.81
C ALA A 63 4.15 15.68 26.01
N GLY A 64 5.40 15.54 26.47
CA GLY A 64 5.81 14.50 27.42
C GLY A 64 6.97 13.58 27.00
N GLY A 65 7.61 13.76 25.85
CA GLY A 65 8.96 13.21 25.58
C GLY A 65 9.03 11.79 25.01
N ASN A 66 7.91 11.16 24.65
CA ASN A 66 7.92 9.83 24.03
C ASN A 66 7.78 9.94 22.50
N PHE A 67 8.76 9.39 21.77
CA PHE A 67 8.67 9.20 20.32
C PHE A 67 7.77 8.00 20.03
N LYS A 68 6.62 8.21 19.38
CA LYS A 68 5.79 7.12 18.87
C LYS A 68 6.35 6.66 17.51
N ALA A 69 6.66 5.38 17.39
CA ALA A 69 6.96 4.77 16.10
C ALA A 69 5.67 4.72 15.25
N GLN A 70 5.78 5.05 13.96
CA GLN A 70 4.67 4.99 13.03
C GLN A 70 4.83 3.77 12.14
N TYR A 71 3.83 2.91 12.09
CA TYR A 71 3.87 1.75 11.20
C TYR A 71 3.28 2.10 9.84
N PHE A 72 3.99 1.70 8.78
CA PHE A 72 3.48 1.72 7.42
C PHE A 72 3.38 0.29 6.90
N THR A 73 2.15 -0.19 6.72
CA THR A 73 1.86 -1.48 6.13
C THR A 73 1.43 -1.33 4.68
N PHE A 74 1.92 -2.22 3.82
CA PHE A 74 1.71 -2.14 2.39
C PHE A 74 1.70 -3.52 1.74
N SER A 75 1.16 -3.58 0.53
CA SER A 75 1.14 -4.78 -0.29
C SER A 75 2.04 -4.61 -1.51
N VAL A 76 2.58 -5.70 -2.03
CA VAL A 76 3.38 -5.73 -3.26
C VAL A 76 2.76 -6.75 -4.20
N VAL A 77 2.49 -6.30 -5.43
CA VAL A 77 1.92 -7.14 -6.49
C VAL A 77 3.00 -7.64 -7.46
N ASP A 78 4.00 -6.80 -7.76
CA ASP A 78 5.10 -7.19 -8.63
C ASP A 78 6.08 -8.09 -7.88
N ILE A 79 6.24 -9.32 -8.38
CA ILE A 79 7.13 -10.32 -7.83
C ILE A 79 8.59 -9.81 -7.81
N LYS A 80 9.03 -9.04 -8.82
CA LYS A 80 10.40 -8.51 -8.87
C LYS A 80 10.68 -7.54 -7.73
N VAL A 81 9.69 -6.71 -7.41
CA VAL A 81 9.78 -5.76 -6.29
C VAL A 81 9.75 -6.53 -4.97
N ALA A 82 8.91 -7.56 -4.87
CA ALA A 82 8.83 -8.42 -3.69
C ALA A 82 10.16 -9.15 -3.42
N ASP A 83 10.75 -9.77 -4.44
CA ASP A 83 12.04 -10.48 -4.34
C ASP A 83 13.15 -9.51 -3.90
N SER A 84 13.13 -8.27 -4.42
CA SER A 84 14.09 -7.24 -4.04
C SER A 84 13.91 -6.79 -2.58
N LEU A 85 12.66 -6.68 -2.11
CA LEU A 85 12.34 -6.31 -0.73
C LEU A 85 12.67 -7.41 0.28
N GLU A 86 12.54 -8.68 -0.10
CA GLU A 86 12.85 -9.82 0.77
C GLU A 86 14.34 -9.81 1.19
N GLY A 87 15.24 -9.34 0.31
CA GLY A 87 16.66 -9.12 0.63
C GLY A 87 16.96 -7.82 1.41
N CYS A 88 15.95 -6.99 1.69
CA CYS A 88 16.08 -5.70 2.36
C CYS A 88 15.54 -5.70 3.80
N MET A 89 15.32 -6.88 4.38
CA MET A 89 14.93 -7.01 5.80
C MET A 89 15.93 -6.30 6.71
N ASP A 90 15.42 -5.61 7.72
CA ASP A 90 16.19 -4.80 8.68
C ASP A 90 17.00 -3.66 8.05
N LYS A 91 16.80 -3.36 6.76
CA LYS A 91 17.41 -2.21 6.09
C LYS A 91 16.45 -1.02 6.08
N ARG A 92 17.03 0.18 5.99
CA ARG A 92 16.29 1.42 5.76
C ARG A 92 16.00 1.55 4.27
N VAL A 93 14.72 1.52 3.92
CA VAL A 93 14.24 1.57 2.55
C VAL A 93 13.38 2.81 2.31
N LYS A 94 13.49 3.37 1.10
CA LYS A 94 12.59 4.39 0.58
C LYS A 94 11.75 3.76 -0.53
N LEU A 95 10.45 3.64 -0.30
CA LEU A 95 9.52 2.94 -1.19
C LEU A 95 8.60 3.93 -1.87
N HIS A 96 8.37 3.72 -3.17
CA HIS A 96 7.28 4.37 -3.89
C HIS A 96 5.99 3.57 -3.65
N TYR A 97 4.89 4.27 -3.40
CA TYR A 97 3.60 3.65 -3.15
C TYR A 97 2.49 4.34 -3.95
N VAL A 98 1.49 3.54 -4.28
CA VAL A 98 0.22 3.98 -4.85
C VAL A 98 -0.90 3.62 -3.88
N GLN A 99 -1.68 4.61 -3.46
CA GLN A 99 -2.85 4.46 -2.61
C GLN A 99 -4.12 4.39 -3.45
N TYR A 100 -4.95 3.38 -3.21
CA TYR A 100 -6.30 3.27 -3.78
C TYR A 100 -7.37 3.49 -2.72
N ARG A 101 -8.50 4.08 -3.13
CA ARG A 101 -9.63 4.40 -2.23
C ARG A 101 -10.29 3.14 -1.65
N ARG A 102 -10.32 2.05 -2.41
CA ARG A 102 -10.85 0.74 -1.99
C ARG A 102 -9.89 -0.39 -2.33
N SER A 103 -9.99 -1.46 -1.56
CA SER A 103 -9.18 -2.65 -1.74
C SER A 103 -9.75 -3.59 -2.79
N LEU A 104 -8.85 -4.23 -3.54
CA LEU A 104 -9.14 -5.40 -4.36
C LEU A 104 -8.39 -6.60 -3.77
N PRO A 105 -9.02 -7.79 -3.68
CA PRO A 105 -8.42 -8.93 -2.98
C PRO A 105 -7.17 -9.48 -3.68
N TRP A 106 -7.00 -9.26 -4.98
CA TRP A 106 -5.79 -9.63 -5.73
C TRP A 106 -4.68 -8.56 -5.71
N ARG A 107 -4.93 -7.42 -5.07
CA ARG A 107 -3.97 -6.30 -4.94
C ARG A 107 -3.49 -6.11 -3.49
N GLY A 108 -3.83 -7.07 -2.64
CA GLY A 108 -3.34 -7.19 -1.27
C GLY A 108 -4.34 -6.77 -0.21
N ASP A 109 -3.86 -6.64 1.01
CA ASP A 109 -4.70 -6.34 2.16
C ASP A 109 -5.17 -4.88 2.21
N ASN A 110 -6.29 -4.66 2.91
CA ASN A 110 -6.71 -3.33 3.28
C ASN A 110 -6.04 -2.97 4.61
N HIS A 111 -4.99 -2.16 4.50
CA HIS A 111 -4.17 -1.73 5.63
C HIS A 111 -4.84 -0.54 6.32
N ALA A 112 -5.72 -0.83 7.28
CA ALA A 112 -6.35 0.17 8.13
C ALA A 112 -5.82 0.03 9.55
N ASN A 113 -4.78 0.80 9.87
CA ASN A 113 -4.24 0.93 11.23
C ASN A 113 -4.36 2.40 11.67
N ASP A 114 -4.31 2.67 12.97
CA ASP A 114 -4.40 4.04 13.54
C ASP A 114 -3.35 5.01 12.95
N ASP A 115 -2.28 4.44 12.39
CA ASP A 115 -1.14 5.15 11.83
C ASP A 115 -1.31 5.53 10.34
N MET A 116 -2.38 5.08 9.67
CA MET A 116 -2.54 5.27 8.23
C MET A 116 -3.97 5.66 7.85
N PRO A 117 -4.15 6.61 6.91
CA PRO A 117 -5.46 6.83 6.29
C PRO A 117 -5.99 5.54 5.69
N LYS A 118 -7.32 5.39 5.68
CA LYS A 118 -7.95 4.22 5.06
C LYS A 118 -7.60 4.16 3.57
N GLY A 119 -7.27 2.96 3.10
CA GLY A 119 -6.99 2.70 1.70
C GLY A 119 -6.12 1.47 1.52
N GLN A 120 -5.95 1.07 0.27
CA GLN A 120 -5.03 0.00 -0.09
C GLN A 120 -3.73 0.62 -0.62
N TYR A 121 -2.63 0.34 0.05
CA TYR A 121 -1.31 0.84 -0.29
C TYR A 121 -0.51 -0.23 -1.02
N VAL A 122 -0.14 0.05 -2.26
CA VAL A 122 0.61 -0.88 -3.11
C VAL A 122 1.97 -0.28 -3.40
N VAL A 123 3.03 -0.99 -3.03
CA VAL A 123 4.39 -0.61 -3.40
C VAL A 123 4.72 -1.21 -4.75
N ASP A 124 5.22 -0.36 -5.64
CA ASP A 124 5.58 -0.66 -7.03
C ASP A 124 7.06 -0.40 -7.32
N GLY A 125 7.81 0.19 -6.38
CA GLY A 125 9.23 0.49 -6.58
C GLY A 125 10.00 0.74 -5.28
N ILE A 126 11.30 0.42 -5.34
CA ILE A 126 12.28 0.71 -4.30
C ILE A 126 13.22 1.80 -4.85
N GLU A 127 13.22 2.96 -4.21
CA GLU A 127 14.03 4.12 -4.63
C GLU A 127 15.44 4.06 -4.03
N THR A 128 15.57 3.65 -2.77
CA THR A 128 16.86 3.60 -2.09
C THR A 128 16.83 2.55 -1.00
N VAL A 129 17.97 1.86 -0.84
CA VAL A 129 18.23 0.93 0.26
C VAL A 129 19.51 1.42 0.96
N LYS A 130 19.45 1.56 2.28
CA LYS A 130 20.59 1.91 3.13
C LYS A 130 20.66 0.88 4.25
N ASP A 131 21.86 0.37 4.49
CA ASP A 131 22.10 -0.43 5.69
C ASP A 131 21.95 0.48 6.92
N LEU A 132 21.44 -0.07 8.03
CA LEU A 132 21.41 0.65 9.29
C LEU A 132 22.85 0.85 9.77
N PRO A 133 23.18 2.00 10.40
CA PRO A 133 24.49 2.15 11.02
C PRO A 133 24.67 1.00 12.02
N GLU A 134 25.75 0.23 11.89
CA GLU A 134 26.20 -0.63 12.98
C GLU A 134 26.35 0.29 14.19
N ASN A 135 25.74 -0.10 15.32
CA ASN A 135 25.95 0.63 16.56
C ASN A 135 27.46 0.69 16.80
N GLU A 136 28.06 1.89 16.70
CA GLU A 136 29.37 2.15 17.30
C GLU A 136 29.22 1.87 18.80
N ASN A 137 29.71 0.71 19.23
CA ASN A 137 29.92 0.40 20.64
C ASN A 137 31.15 1.15 21.15
#